data_AF-A0A3A8HG01-F1
#
_entry.id   AF-A0A3A8HG01-F1
#
_cell.length_a   1.000
_cell.length_b   1.000
_cell.length_c   1.000
_cell.angle_alpha   90.00
_cell.angle_beta   90.00
_cell.angle_gamma   90.00
#
_symmetry.space_group_name_H-M   'P 1'
#
loop_
_entity.id
_entity.type
_entity.pdbx_description
1 polymer ?
#
loop_
_entity_poly.entity_id
_entity_poly.type
_entity_poly.pdbx_seq_one_letter_code
_entity_poly.pdbx_strand_id
1 'polypeptide(L)'
;MAQDDSAVVKRLQQEDSFERETFEGLDLQGVDLGDKEFYRCTFLNCELQEGRWKDTLLEACVFQGCNLTRANFNAIRLRDVRFEGSKLMGIDWTGVAANPEVDFEECGMPYSSFVGLGLRQTSFVRCVAREANFFDMDLTDADFTGADLTGSNFRGCTLTRTDFSGATGLVLDPARNKMKDTRIPQDTAMSVVHELGMRVEGYHAKTAGRGGAKKPGAKR
;
A
#
# COMPACT_ATOMS: atom_id res chain seq x y z
N MET A 1 2.68 -10.47 30.59
CA MET A 1 4.01 -11.01 30.96
C MET A 1 4.97 -10.28 30.04
N ALA A 2 5.64 -9.23 30.52
CA ALA A 2 6.50 -8.43 29.65
C ALA A 2 7.64 -9.33 29.15
N GLN A 3 7.70 -9.56 27.84
CA GLN A 3 8.87 -10.13 27.20
C GLN A 3 10.04 -9.20 27.56
N ASP A 4 11.19 -9.77 27.92
CA ASP A 4 12.39 -8.95 28.06
C ASP A 4 12.82 -8.55 26.65
N ASP A 5 12.36 -7.39 26.19
CA ASP A 5 12.64 -6.85 24.87
C ASP A 5 14.16 -6.88 24.58
N SER A 6 15.01 -6.71 25.60
CA SER A 6 16.47 -6.78 25.45
C SER A 6 16.97 -8.17 25.05
N ALA A 7 16.36 -9.23 25.59
CA ALA A 7 16.72 -10.60 25.24
C ALA A 7 16.30 -10.94 23.79
N VAL A 8 15.10 -10.52 23.39
CA VAL A 8 14.58 -10.75 22.03
C VAL A 8 15.40 -9.96 21.00
N VAL A 9 15.72 -8.69 21.28
CA VAL A 9 16.57 -7.86 20.40
C VAL A 9 17.96 -8.50 20.23
N LYS A 10 18.56 -9.01 21.31
CA LYS A 10 19.86 -9.70 21.22
C LYS A 10 19.78 -10.95 20.34
N ARG A 11 18.72 -11.75 20.47
CA ARG A 11 18.49 -12.92 19.61
C ARG A 11 18.36 -12.51 18.14
N LEU A 12 17.56 -11.47 17.86
CA LEU A 12 17.42 -10.91 16.50
C LEU A 12 18.77 -10.51 15.89
N GLN A 13 19.74 -10.09 16.69
CA GLN A 13 21.08 -9.73 16.22
C GLN A 13 22.03 -10.93 16.05
N GLN A 14 21.85 -12.00 16.81
CA GLN A 14 22.78 -13.14 16.89
C GLN A 14 22.37 -14.33 16.04
N GLU A 15 21.06 -14.53 15.86
CA GLU A 15 20.49 -15.64 15.10
C GLU A 15 20.14 -15.19 13.68
N ASP A 16 20.32 -16.08 12.72
CA ASP A 16 20.08 -15.82 11.31
C ASP A 16 18.71 -16.31 10.83
N SER A 17 18.03 -17.16 11.61
CA SER A 17 16.76 -17.78 11.22
C SER A 17 15.79 -17.89 12.38
N PHE A 18 14.51 -17.60 12.11
CA PHE A 18 13.42 -17.64 13.07
C PHE A 18 12.22 -18.37 12.46
N GLU A 19 11.60 -19.28 13.20
CA GLU A 19 10.48 -20.07 12.72
C GLU A 19 9.32 -20.10 13.73
N ARG A 20 8.10 -19.78 13.27
CA ARG A 20 6.85 -19.79 14.06
C ARG A 20 6.92 -18.94 15.34
N GLU A 21 7.69 -17.86 15.30
CA GLU A 21 7.82 -16.95 16.44
C GLU A 21 6.85 -15.76 16.32
N THR A 22 6.44 -15.23 17.47
CA THR A 22 5.70 -13.97 17.56
C THR A 22 6.57 -12.94 18.28
N PHE A 23 6.79 -11.82 17.59
CA PHE A 23 7.48 -10.64 18.09
C PHE A 23 6.41 -9.58 18.38
N GLU A 24 6.16 -9.29 19.65
CA GLU A 24 5.06 -8.41 20.06
C GLU A 24 5.58 -7.17 20.79
N GLY A 25 5.13 -5.99 20.36
CA GLY A 25 5.35 -4.72 21.07
C GLY A 25 6.80 -4.25 21.11
N LEU A 26 7.68 -4.79 20.27
CA LEU A 26 9.11 -4.50 20.31
C LEU A 26 9.42 -3.12 19.71
N ASP A 27 10.33 -2.39 20.35
CA ASP A 27 10.97 -1.21 19.76
C ASP A 27 12.25 -1.62 19.03
N LEU A 28 12.18 -1.62 17.69
CA LEU A 28 13.20 -2.06 16.76
C LEU A 28 13.52 -0.96 15.74
N GLN A 29 13.41 0.31 16.13
CA GLN A 29 13.74 1.43 15.25
C GLN A 29 15.20 1.38 14.78
N GLY A 30 15.41 1.50 13.47
CA GLY A 30 16.73 1.49 12.84
C GLY A 30 17.47 0.16 12.94
N VAL A 31 16.80 -0.92 13.38
CA VAL A 31 17.39 -2.25 13.54
C VAL A 31 17.99 -2.76 12.24
N ASP A 32 19.07 -3.53 12.34
CA ASP A 32 19.56 -4.35 11.23
C ASP A 32 18.99 -5.75 11.32
N LEU A 33 18.13 -6.10 10.37
CA LEU A 33 17.60 -7.44 10.18
C LEU A 33 18.04 -8.02 8.83
N GLY A 34 19.09 -7.44 8.22
CA GLY A 34 19.66 -7.95 6.97
C GLY A 34 20.17 -9.39 7.08
N ASP A 35 20.18 -10.08 5.95
CA ASP A 35 20.71 -11.44 5.78
C ASP A 35 20.00 -12.52 6.65
N LYS A 36 18.78 -12.25 7.11
CA LYS A 36 18.00 -13.16 7.97
C LYS A 36 16.92 -13.93 7.22
N GLU A 37 16.42 -14.98 7.86
CA GLU A 37 15.28 -15.76 7.39
C GLU A 37 14.18 -15.80 8.46
N PHE A 38 12.98 -15.41 8.10
CA PHE A 38 11.80 -15.56 8.96
C PHE A 38 10.78 -16.44 8.25
N TYR A 39 10.36 -17.50 8.93
CA TYR A 39 9.38 -18.45 8.42
C TYR A 39 8.18 -18.56 9.35
N ARG A 40 6.98 -18.24 8.85
CA ARG A 40 5.74 -18.31 9.63
C ARG A 40 5.77 -17.45 10.90
N CYS A 41 6.50 -16.34 10.87
CA CYS A 41 6.62 -15.44 12.01
C CYS A 41 5.55 -14.34 11.96
N THR A 42 5.19 -13.83 13.14
CA THR A 42 4.28 -12.70 13.28
C THR A 42 4.97 -11.56 14.01
N PHE A 43 4.94 -10.37 13.42
CA PHE A 43 5.31 -9.12 14.06
C PHE A 43 4.02 -8.38 14.42
N LEU A 44 3.79 -8.14 15.71
CA LEU A 44 2.55 -7.57 16.22
C LEU A 44 2.86 -6.28 16.98
N ASN A 45 2.36 -5.15 16.50
CA ASN A 45 2.51 -3.84 17.11
C ASN A 45 3.98 -3.43 17.37
N CYS A 46 4.89 -3.83 16.47
CA CYS A 46 6.31 -3.48 16.58
C CYS A 46 6.62 -2.13 15.91
N GLU A 47 7.54 -1.39 16.49
CA GLU A 47 8.13 -0.17 15.90
C GLU A 47 9.39 -0.57 15.12
N LEU A 48 9.36 -0.45 13.79
CA LEU A 48 10.37 -0.94 12.83
C LEU A 48 10.81 0.16 11.85
N GLN A 49 10.62 1.42 12.22
CA GLN A 49 10.94 2.58 11.40
C GLN A 49 12.40 2.54 11.00
N GLU A 50 12.69 2.84 9.73
CA GLU A 50 14.07 2.87 9.21
C GLU A 50 14.84 1.55 9.41
N GLY A 51 14.14 0.44 9.70
CA GLY A 51 14.74 -0.89 9.80
C GLY A 51 15.32 -1.34 8.46
N ARG A 52 16.44 -2.05 8.50
CA ARG A 52 17.14 -2.56 7.32
C ARG A 52 16.89 -4.05 7.17
N TRP A 53 16.39 -4.46 6.01
CA TRP A 53 15.99 -5.85 5.72
C TRP A 53 16.67 -6.36 4.46
N LYS A 54 17.91 -5.91 4.25
CA LYS A 54 18.62 -6.21 3.02
C LYS A 54 18.85 -7.71 2.90
N ASP A 55 18.61 -8.28 1.72
CA ASP A 55 18.84 -9.70 1.44
C ASP A 55 18.05 -10.70 2.33
N THR A 56 17.10 -10.19 3.14
CA THR A 56 16.28 -10.99 4.06
C THR A 56 15.22 -11.81 3.32
N LEU A 57 14.94 -13.00 3.83
CA LEU A 57 13.80 -13.82 3.40
C LEU A 57 12.67 -13.74 4.42
N LEU A 58 11.48 -13.34 3.95
CA LEU A 58 10.23 -13.46 4.69
C LEU A 58 9.34 -14.45 3.96
N GLU A 59 8.96 -15.52 4.63
CA GLU A 59 8.08 -16.54 4.09
C GLU A 59 6.93 -16.85 5.05
N ALA A 60 5.68 -16.77 4.57
CA ALA A 60 4.46 -16.96 5.36
C ALA A 60 4.38 -16.04 6.60
N CYS A 61 4.92 -14.82 6.52
CA CYS A 61 5.03 -13.90 7.66
C CYS A 61 3.91 -12.86 7.67
N VAL A 62 3.54 -12.39 8.86
CA VAL A 62 2.49 -11.36 9.04
C VAL A 62 3.03 -10.19 9.86
N PHE A 63 2.77 -8.97 9.41
CA PHE A 63 3.04 -7.72 10.12
C PHE A 63 1.72 -7.04 10.45
N GLN A 64 1.32 -7.06 11.71
CA GLN A 64 0.04 -6.54 12.18
C GLN A 64 0.22 -5.33 13.07
N GLY A 65 -0.34 -4.18 12.70
CA GLY A 65 -0.25 -2.94 13.48
C GLY A 65 1.18 -2.38 13.62
N CYS A 66 2.09 -2.81 12.75
CA CYS A 66 3.49 -2.43 12.83
C CYS A 66 3.75 -1.06 12.17
N ASN A 67 4.84 -0.42 12.59
CA ASN A 67 5.31 0.82 11.98
C ASN A 67 6.62 0.61 11.23
N LEU A 68 6.56 0.46 9.91
CA LEU A 68 7.72 0.26 9.04
C LEU A 68 8.04 1.51 8.22
N THR A 69 7.65 2.70 8.70
CA THR A 69 7.88 3.96 7.98
C THR A 69 9.36 4.08 7.57
N ARG A 70 9.60 4.29 6.27
CA ARG A 70 10.95 4.37 5.65
C ARG A 70 11.85 3.16 5.88
N ALA A 71 11.31 1.97 6.17
CA ALA A 71 12.09 0.75 6.18
C ALA A 71 12.75 0.49 4.82
N ASN A 72 13.92 -0.13 4.84
CA ASN A 72 14.69 -0.44 3.64
C ASN A 72 14.52 -1.92 3.27
N PHE A 73 13.84 -2.16 2.16
CA PHE A 73 13.52 -3.48 1.60
C PHE A 73 14.36 -3.85 0.37
N ASN A 74 15.54 -3.24 0.20
CA ASN A 74 16.42 -3.56 -0.91
C ASN A 74 16.82 -5.05 -0.90
N ALA A 75 16.60 -5.74 -2.02
CA ALA A 75 16.88 -7.16 -2.21
C ALA A 75 16.13 -8.10 -1.25
N ILE A 76 15.09 -7.63 -0.56
CA ILE A 76 14.25 -8.52 0.26
C ILE A 76 13.49 -9.50 -0.64
N ARG A 77 13.29 -10.71 -0.14
CA ARG A 77 12.47 -11.76 -0.77
C ARG A 77 11.22 -11.99 0.06
N LEU A 78 10.06 -11.78 -0.56
CA LEU A 78 8.75 -11.94 0.05
C LEU A 78 8.02 -13.12 -0.58
N ARG A 79 7.58 -14.08 0.24
CA ARG A 79 6.70 -15.19 -0.16
C ARG A 79 5.56 -15.31 0.85
N ASP A 80 4.32 -15.21 0.39
CA ASP A 80 3.12 -15.27 1.25
C ASP A 80 3.23 -14.31 2.47
N VAL A 81 3.56 -13.03 2.23
CA VAL A 81 3.73 -12.03 3.29
C VAL A 81 2.51 -11.12 3.36
N ARG A 82 2.00 -10.86 4.57
CA ARG A 82 0.85 -9.98 4.77
C ARG A 82 1.17 -8.80 5.68
N PHE A 83 0.77 -7.61 5.27
CA PHE A 83 0.77 -6.42 6.11
C PHE A 83 -0.68 -6.04 6.43
N GLU A 84 -0.99 -5.92 7.71
CA GLU A 84 -2.34 -5.67 8.21
C GLU A 84 -2.32 -4.47 9.16
N GLY A 85 -3.08 -3.41 8.87
CA GLY A 85 -3.16 -2.22 9.73
C GLY A 85 -1.82 -1.48 9.96
N SER A 86 -0.83 -1.73 9.11
CA SER A 86 0.55 -1.27 9.30
C SER A 86 0.86 0.06 8.60
N LYS A 87 1.82 0.83 9.14
CA LYS A 87 2.33 2.07 8.53
C LYS A 87 3.55 1.77 7.67
N LEU A 88 3.44 2.05 6.38
CA LEU A 88 4.40 1.73 5.32
C LEU A 88 4.80 2.99 4.53
N MET A 89 4.72 4.17 5.15
CA MET A 89 4.94 5.46 4.48
C MET A 89 6.35 5.56 3.91
N GLY A 90 6.43 5.99 2.65
CA GLY A 90 7.69 6.34 1.98
C GLY A 90 8.64 5.17 1.77
N ILE A 91 8.14 3.93 1.72
CA ILE A 91 8.96 2.76 1.39
C ILE A 91 9.16 2.70 -0.13
N ASP A 92 10.42 2.48 -0.53
CA ASP A 92 10.79 2.17 -1.90
C ASP A 92 10.81 0.64 -2.09
N TRP A 93 9.81 0.12 -2.79
CA TRP A 93 9.66 -1.31 -3.08
C TRP A 93 10.38 -1.72 -4.37
N THR A 94 10.97 -0.78 -5.11
CA THR A 94 11.60 -1.07 -6.41
C THR A 94 12.81 -2.01 -6.30
N GLY A 95 13.42 -2.10 -5.10
CA GLY A 95 14.50 -3.03 -4.79
C GLY A 95 14.05 -4.44 -4.42
N VAL A 96 12.75 -4.72 -4.31
CA VAL A 96 12.21 -6.04 -3.95
C VAL A 96 12.32 -6.99 -5.15
N ALA A 97 12.39 -8.31 -4.89
CA ALA A 97 12.32 -9.31 -5.95
C ALA A 97 11.10 -9.10 -6.87
N ALA A 98 11.27 -9.28 -8.18
CA ALA A 98 10.36 -8.77 -9.21
C ALA A 98 8.89 -9.24 -9.12
N ASN A 99 8.61 -10.43 -8.59
CA ASN A 99 7.24 -10.95 -8.44
C ASN A 99 7.04 -11.41 -6.98
N PRO A 100 6.88 -10.47 -6.04
CA PRO A 100 6.68 -10.82 -4.65
C PRO A 100 5.25 -11.34 -4.44
N GLU A 101 5.10 -12.32 -3.56
CA GLU A 101 3.79 -12.72 -3.05
C GLU A 101 3.56 -11.96 -1.74
N VAL A 102 2.89 -10.82 -1.86
CA VAL A 102 2.65 -9.90 -0.75
C VAL A 102 1.25 -9.29 -0.86
N ASP A 103 0.59 -9.13 0.28
CA ASP A 103 -0.71 -8.46 0.39
C ASP A 103 -0.71 -7.38 1.47
N PHE A 104 -1.57 -6.38 1.26
CA PHE A 104 -1.74 -5.23 2.14
C PHE A 104 -3.23 -5.01 2.45
N GLU A 105 -3.57 -4.99 3.73
CA GLU A 105 -4.92 -4.70 4.21
C GLU A 105 -4.89 -3.59 5.26
N GLU A 106 -5.69 -2.55 5.07
CA GLU A 106 -5.80 -1.40 5.99
C GLU A 106 -4.46 -0.70 6.29
N CYS A 107 -3.51 -0.78 5.37
CA CYS A 107 -2.19 -0.18 5.52
C CYS A 107 -2.14 1.29 5.09
N GLY A 108 -1.33 2.09 5.78
CA GLY A 108 -0.99 3.45 5.36
C GLY A 108 0.34 3.48 4.61
N MET A 109 0.32 3.65 3.28
CA MET A 109 1.51 3.59 2.42
C MET A 109 1.71 4.83 1.51
N PRO A 110 1.45 6.06 1.98
CA PRO A 110 1.61 7.23 1.12
C PRO A 110 3.08 7.41 0.70
N TYR A 111 3.29 7.97 -0.49
CA TYR A 111 4.60 8.20 -1.09
C TYR A 111 5.43 6.93 -1.38
N SER A 112 4.80 5.75 -1.38
CA SER A 112 5.50 4.50 -1.72
C SER A 112 5.66 4.32 -3.23
N SER A 113 6.72 3.64 -3.64
CA SER A 113 6.97 3.31 -5.05
C SER A 113 7.02 1.81 -5.25
N PHE A 114 6.22 1.27 -6.16
CA PHE A 114 6.16 -0.15 -6.52
C PHE A 114 6.68 -0.44 -7.94
N VAL A 115 7.26 0.56 -8.59
CA VAL A 115 7.69 0.50 -10.00
C VAL A 115 8.61 -0.69 -10.25
N GLY A 116 8.35 -1.42 -11.34
CA GLY A 116 9.15 -2.58 -11.75
C GLY A 116 8.71 -3.91 -11.13
N LEU A 117 7.76 -3.90 -10.17
CA LEU A 117 7.20 -5.12 -9.60
C LEU A 117 6.03 -5.65 -10.44
N GLY A 118 5.94 -6.98 -10.54
CA GLY A 118 4.77 -7.71 -11.01
C GLY A 118 3.85 -8.02 -9.83
N LEU A 119 2.85 -7.15 -9.60
CA LEU A 119 1.90 -7.27 -8.50
C LEU A 119 0.55 -7.80 -8.98
N ARG A 120 0.60 -8.89 -9.76
CA ARG A 120 -0.62 -9.60 -10.18
C ARG A 120 -1.29 -10.20 -8.96
N GLN A 121 -2.62 -10.12 -8.89
CA GLN A 121 -3.42 -10.70 -7.79
C GLN A 121 -3.11 -10.13 -6.39
N THR A 122 -2.32 -9.07 -6.28
CA THR A 122 -1.99 -8.44 -5.00
C THR A 122 -3.17 -7.65 -4.45
N SER A 123 -3.40 -7.78 -3.15
CA SER A 123 -4.39 -7.01 -2.40
C SER A 123 -3.80 -5.72 -1.82
N PHE A 124 -4.55 -4.62 -1.97
CA PHE A 124 -4.35 -3.30 -1.38
C PHE A 124 -5.63 -2.82 -0.69
N VAL A 125 -6.43 -3.75 -0.17
CA VAL A 125 -7.78 -3.49 0.33
C VAL A 125 -7.75 -2.49 1.49
N ARG A 126 -8.59 -1.46 1.39
CA ARG A 126 -8.74 -0.38 2.38
C ARG A 126 -7.43 0.33 2.74
N CYS A 127 -6.42 0.28 1.86
CA CYS A 127 -5.14 0.95 2.07
C CYS A 127 -5.23 2.46 1.77
N VAL A 128 -4.42 3.25 2.47
CA VAL A 128 -4.19 4.68 2.16
C VAL A 128 -2.88 4.79 1.38
N ALA A 129 -3.00 4.72 0.05
CA ALA A 129 -1.86 4.73 -0.86
C ALA A 129 -1.84 6.05 -1.66
N ARG A 130 -1.79 7.20 -0.97
CA ARG A 130 -1.78 8.53 -1.59
C ARG A 130 -0.42 8.86 -2.19
N GLU A 131 -0.40 9.51 -3.34
CA GLU A 131 0.83 9.89 -4.04
C GLU A 131 1.79 8.69 -4.25
N ALA A 132 1.22 7.48 -4.34
CA ALA A 132 1.99 6.26 -4.56
C ALA A 132 2.25 6.07 -6.06
N ASN A 133 3.37 5.44 -6.40
CA ASN A 133 3.78 5.25 -7.78
C ASN A 133 3.60 3.80 -8.24
N PHE A 134 2.66 3.60 -9.16
CA PHE A 134 2.38 2.32 -9.81
C PHE A 134 2.70 2.33 -11.32
N PHE A 135 3.49 3.29 -11.81
CA PHE A 135 3.75 3.49 -13.24
C PHE A 135 4.33 2.25 -13.95
N ASP A 136 3.84 1.97 -15.17
CA ASP A 136 4.26 0.87 -16.05
C ASP A 136 4.18 -0.54 -15.41
N MET A 137 3.26 -0.74 -14.46
CA MET A 137 3.11 -2.03 -13.75
C MET A 137 2.08 -2.98 -14.38
N ASP A 138 2.24 -4.27 -14.09
CA ASP A 138 1.18 -5.26 -14.28
C ASP A 138 0.44 -5.50 -12.96
N LEU A 139 -0.82 -5.06 -12.93
CA LEU A 139 -1.75 -5.16 -11.80
C LEU A 139 -2.96 -6.02 -12.16
N THR A 140 -2.78 -6.96 -13.10
CA THR A 140 -3.85 -7.88 -13.50
C THR A 140 -4.39 -8.63 -12.28
N ASP A 141 -5.71 -8.65 -12.12
CA ASP A 141 -6.42 -9.26 -10.98
C ASP A 141 -6.09 -8.66 -9.59
N ALA A 142 -5.40 -7.51 -9.52
CA ALA A 142 -5.15 -6.83 -8.24
C ALA A 142 -6.44 -6.25 -7.62
N ASP A 143 -6.47 -6.14 -6.29
CA ASP A 143 -7.63 -5.63 -5.54
C ASP A 143 -7.27 -4.34 -4.79
N PHE A 144 -7.88 -3.23 -5.18
CA PHE A 144 -7.77 -1.91 -4.53
C PHE A 144 -9.10 -1.50 -3.87
N THR A 145 -9.94 -2.47 -3.50
CA THR A 145 -11.26 -2.20 -2.93
C THR A 145 -11.17 -1.30 -1.69
N GLY A 146 -11.88 -0.17 -1.73
CA GLY A 146 -11.91 0.80 -0.62
C GLY A 146 -10.61 1.59 -0.40
N ALA A 147 -9.63 1.51 -1.31
CA ALA A 147 -8.37 2.22 -1.15
C ALA A 147 -8.49 3.73 -1.41
N ASP A 148 -7.71 4.54 -0.69
CA ASP A 148 -7.51 5.95 -1.02
C ASP A 148 -6.29 6.11 -1.92
N LEU A 149 -6.54 6.42 -3.18
CA LEU A 149 -5.57 6.49 -4.27
C LEU A 149 -5.31 7.94 -4.72
N THR A 150 -5.63 8.92 -3.87
CA THR A 150 -5.48 10.34 -4.20
C THR A 150 -4.05 10.65 -4.62
N GLY A 151 -3.89 11.15 -5.85
CA GLY A 151 -2.59 11.56 -6.40
C GLY A 151 -1.70 10.41 -6.87
N SER A 152 -2.18 9.16 -6.84
CA SER A 152 -1.39 8.00 -7.21
C SER A 152 -1.30 7.81 -8.72
N ASN A 153 -0.14 7.33 -9.17
CA ASN A 153 0.19 7.26 -10.58
C ASN A 153 -0.01 5.85 -11.14
N PHE A 154 -1.07 5.66 -11.93
CA PHE A 154 -1.39 4.41 -12.63
C PHE A 154 -1.14 4.50 -14.14
N ARG A 155 -0.26 5.37 -14.61
CA ARG A 155 -0.01 5.51 -16.04
C ARG A 155 0.74 4.29 -16.58
N GLY A 156 0.37 3.82 -17.78
CA GLY A 156 1.08 2.73 -18.46
C GLY A 156 0.77 1.33 -17.91
N CYS A 157 -0.23 1.23 -17.03
CA CYS A 157 -0.51 0.00 -16.31
C CYS A 157 -1.33 -1.01 -17.13
N THR A 158 -1.13 -2.29 -16.82
CA THR A 158 -2.11 -3.35 -17.15
C THR A 158 -3.02 -3.54 -15.95
N LEU A 159 -4.28 -3.10 -16.07
CA LEU A 159 -5.31 -3.11 -15.04
C LEU A 159 -6.40 -4.15 -15.32
N THR A 160 -6.06 -5.22 -16.06
CA THR A 160 -7.06 -6.20 -16.51
C THR A 160 -7.67 -6.92 -15.31
N ARG A 161 -9.00 -6.90 -15.18
CA ARG A 161 -9.75 -7.44 -14.03
C ARG A 161 -9.35 -6.87 -12.66
N THR A 162 -8.66 -5.74 -12.62
CA THR A 162 -8.37 -5.03 -11.37
C THR A 162 -9.66 -4.49 -10.76
N ASP A 163 -9.83 -4.65 -9.45
CA ASP A 163 -10.99 -4.13 -8.72
C ASP A 163 -10.65 -2.84 -7.97
N PHE A 164 -11.24 -1.73 -8.39
CA PHE A 164 -11.16 -0.44 -7.68
C PHE A 164 -12.48 -0.11 -6.96
N SER A 165 -13.35 -1.09 -6.69
CA SER A 165 -14.66 -0.83 -6.08
C SER A 165 -14.55 -0.08 -4.77
N GLY A 166 -15.24 1.06 -4.66
CA GLY A 166 -15.19 1.89 -3.45
C GLY A 166 -13.87 2.62 -3.21
N ALA A 167 -12.89 2.51 -4.10
CA ALA A 167 -11.68 3.33 -4.04
C ALA A 167 -12.03 4.82 -4.24
N THR A 168 -11.22 5.71 -3.66
CA THR A 168 -11.40 7.17 -3.78
C THR A 168 -10.16 7.83 -4.34
N GLY A 169 -10.32 8.98 -5.00
CA GLY A 169 -9.19 9.75 -5.54
C GLY A 169 -8.49 9.10 -6.74
N LEU A 170 -9.06 8.03 -7.28
CA LEU A 170 -8.56 7.31 -8.45
C LEU A 170 -8.74 8.13 -9.72
N VAL A 171 -7.61 8.34 -10.42
CA VAL A 171 -7.55 8.96 -11.75
C VAL A 171 -6.91 7.96 -12.71
N LEU A 172 -7.54 7.74 -13.86
CA LEU A 172 -7.10 6.78 -14.87
C LEU A 172 -7.18 7.41 -16.26
N ASP A 173 -6.14 7.21 -17.06
CA ASP A 173 -6.11 7.57 -18.48
C ASP A 173 -6.35 6.31 -19.34
N PRO A 174 -7.53 6.15 -19.96
CA PRO A 174 -7.82 4.97 -20.78
C PRO A 174 -6.92 4.81 -22.01
N ALA A 175 -6.33 5.90 -22.52
CA ALA A 175 -5.44 5.84 -23.68
C ALA A 175 -4.05 5.28 -23.32
N ARG A 176 -3.70 5.25 -22.02
CA ARG A 176 -2.40 4.79 -21.54
C ARG A 176 -2.44 3.47 -20.79
N ASN A 177 -3.63 2.97 -20.45
CA ASN A 177 -3.82 1.81 -19.59
C ASN A 177 -4.59 0.69 -20.31
N LYS A 178 -4.22 -0.56 -20.04
CA LYS A 178 -5.01 -1.73 -20.49
C LYS A 178 -6.04 -2.07 -19.42
N MET A 179 -7.31 -1.75 -19.67
CA MET A 179 -8.35 -1.79 -18.64
C MET A 179 -9.49 -2.76 -18.96
N LYS A 180 -9.15 -3.92 -19.53
CA LYS A 180 -10.18 -4.93 -19.86
C LYS A 180 -10.78 -5.48 -18.56
N ASP A 181 -12.11 -5.46 -18.45
CA ASP A 181 -12.88 -5.97 -17.31
C ASP A 181 -12.49 -5.31 -15.96
N THR A 182 -11.85 -4.14 -15.98
CA THR A 182 -11.54 -3.35 -14.78
C THR A 182 -12.81 -2.81 -14.14
N ARG A 183 -12.93 -2.97 -12.82
CA ARG A 183 -14.06 -2.39 -12.06
C ARG A 183 -13.63 -1.07 -11.47
N ILE A 184 -14.36 0.01 -11.77
CA ILE A 184 -14.04 1.36 -11.30
C ILE A 184 -15.23 2.00 -10.55
N PRO A 185 -14.96 2.94 -9.61
CA PRO A 185 -15.98 3.78 -9.00
C PRO A 185 -16.75 4.64 -10.02
N GLN A 186 -17.99 4.99 -9.70
CA GLN A 186 -18.84 5.81 -10.57
C GLN A 186 -18.25 7.21 -10.80
N ASP A 187 -17.69 7.81 -9.76
CA ASP A 187 -16.99 9.10 -9.81
C ASP A 187 -15.73 9.03 -10.67
N THR A 188 -14.96 7.93 -10.61
CA THR A 188 -13.85 7.71 -11.55
C THR A 188 -14.32 7.64 -13.00
N ALA A 189 -15.44 6.96 -13.28
CA ALA A 189 -16.00 6.91 -14.62
C ALA A 189 -16.34 8.31 -15.15
N MET A 190 -16.84 9.20 -14.28
CA MET A 190 -17.11 10.59 -14.63
C MET A 190 -15.83 11.40 -14.89
N SER A 191 -14.80 11.21 -14.07
CA SER A 191 -13.49 11.83 -14.28
C SER A 191 -12.92 11.47 -15.65
N VAL A 192 -12.97 10.18 -16.03
CA VAL A 192 -12.53 9.70 -17.35
C VAL A 192 -13.27 10.39 -18.48
N VAL A 193 -14.60 10.47 -18.39
CA VAL A 193 -15.42 11.09 -19.45
C VAL A 193 -15.08 12.59 -19.59
N HIS A 194 -14.89 13.29 -18.48
CA HIS A 194 -14.51 14.70 -18.50
C HIS A 194 -13.09 14.94 -19.01
N GLU A 195 -12.13 14.08 -18.68
CA GLU A 195 -10.76 14.15 -19.22
C GLU A 195 -10.71 13.96 -20.73
N LEU A 196 -11.63 13.16 -21.28
CA LEU A 196 -11.81 13.01 -22.73
C LEU A 196 -12.54 14.19 -23.39
N GLY A 197 -12.84 15.25 -22.64
CA GLY A 197 -13.51 16.46 -23.13
C GLY A 197 -15.00 16.29 -23.38
N MET A 198 -15.60 15.19 -22.91
CA MET A 198 -17.02 14.91 -23.10
C MET A 198 -17.86 15.52 -21.98
N ARG A 199 -19.12 15.83 -22.29
CA ARG A 199 -20.14 16.27 -21.32
C ARG A 199 -21.12 15.14 -21.08
N VAL A 200 -21.49 14.92 -19.82
CA VAL A 200 -22.47 13.91 -19.44
C VAL A 200 -23.79 14.59 -19.13
N GLU A 201 -24.82 14.31 -19.94
CA GLU A 201 -26.18 14.78 -19.66
C GLU A 201 -26.84 13.94 -18.57
N GLY A 202 -27.68 14.56 -17.74
CA GLY A 202 -28.45 13.86 -16.70
C GLY A 202 -27.67 13.36 -15.48
N TYR A 203 -26.35 13.56 -15.44
CA TYR A 203 -25.55 13.24 -14.26
C TYR A 203 -25.66 14.36 -13.21
N HIS A 204 -26.36 14.06 -12.11
CA HIS A 204 -26.38 14.91 -10.93
C HIS A 204 -25.27 14.44 -9.99
N ALA A 205 -24.10 15.09 -10.05
CA ALA A 205 -23.05 14.87 -9.06
C ALA A 205 -23.66 15.03 -7.65
N LYS A 206 -23.42 14.07 -6.76
CA LYS A 206 -23.76 14.25 -5.34
C LYS A 206 -22.99 15.48 -4.84
N THR A 207 -23.70 16.59 -4.67
CA THR A 207 -23.14 17.83 -4.14
C THR A 207 -22.61 17.54 -2.74
N ALA A 208 -21.28 17.51 -2.58
CA ALA A 208 -20.67 17.66 -1.27
C ALA A 208 -21.11 19.02 -0.72
N GLY A 209 -21.99 19.02 0.28
CA GLY A 209 -22.59 20.20 0.85
C GLY A 209 -21.54 21.15 1.42
N ARG A 210 -21.14 22.16 0.66
CA ARG A 210 -20.54 23.38 1.21
C ARG A 210 -21.68 24.30 1.63
N GLY A 211 -21.94 24.37 2.93
CA GLY A 211 -22.89 25.30 3.53
C GLY A 211 -22.59 26.74 3.12
N GLY A 212 -23.52 27.35 2.39
CA GLY A 212 -23.45 28.75 2.00
C GLY A 212 -23.69 29.65 3.21
N ALA A 213 -22.63 30.28 3.72
CA ALA A 213 -22.76 31.42 4.63
C ALA A 213 -23.28 32.63 3.84
N LYS A 214 -24.53 33.03 4.10
CA LYS A 214 -25.10 34.30 3.61
C LYS A 214 -24.32 35.48 4.20
N LYS A 215 -23.72 36.33 3.34
CA LYS A 215 -23.24 37.66 3.76
C LYS A 215 -24.44 38.56 4.10
N PRO A 216 -24.47 39.23 5.26
CA PRO A 216 -25.47 40.26 5.54
C PRO A 216 -25.21 41.49 4.68
N GLY A 217 -26.28 42.02 4.10
CA GLY A 217 -26.26 43.16 3.20
C GLY A 217 -25.85 44.47 3.86
N ALA A 218 -25.20 45.31 3.06
CA ALA A 218 -25.03 46.72 3.33
C ALA A 218 -26.41 47.41 3.38
N LYS A 219 -26.67 48.17 4.44
CA LYS A 219 -27.72 49.20 4.44
C LYS A 219 -27.10 50.54 4.85
N ARG A 220 -27.15 51.43 3.85
CA ARG A 220 -27.23 52.90 3.85
C ARG A 220 -26.05 53.68 4.43
#